data_AF-A0A1X2IMK5-F1
#
_entry.id   AF-A0A1X2IMK5-F1
#
_cell.length_a   1.000
_cell.length_b   1.000
_cell.length_c   1.000
_cell.angle_alpha   90.00
_cell.angle_beta   90.00
_cell.angle_gamma   90.00
#
_symmetry.space_group_name_H-M   'P 1'
#
loop_
_entity.id
_entity.type
_entity.pdbx_description
1 polymer ?
#
loop_
_entity_poly.entity_id
_entity_poly.type
_entity_poly.pdbx_seq_one_letter_code
_entity_poly.pdbx_strand_id
1 'polypeptide(L)'
;MSHATLLLVLVILVSSVVSQQQQQQPDDTPDICLSLRDSSACPAFHQFYVSTGVVDRFPFLPSNITTVQQLDASLLRYVNSTSDYLLPLGCLSTNYNPTTPYARYALTKMCARLIQDAEDSLPCNTEHNVVPPPLCQATCMDWVNSVTVITSQPRVCSDNSQRTAALANYTTQCLSWQGYNASTDDNCISGFANEPDNCGFRDDITRACQFCQNTTSAASSNCCQLVTCGHGLGDVIMLALPFDDGWALGVNLSTGLKGAFPLVCVSPTTLSFMEQWQSRSSKLTLPSTNTIDTTITAADVSSSSIPKRMASKSSKSTSSSDFISLFWTVITHLPLS
;
A
#
# COMPACT_ATOMS: atom_id res chain seq x y z
N MET A 1 96.19 -39.77 -28.78
CA MET A 1 95.68 -40.85 -29.64
C MET A 1 94.80 -41.75 -28.78
N SER A 2 93.63 -42.16 -29.31
CA SER A 2 92.59 -43.04 -28.73
C SER A 2 91.82 -42.50 -27.51
N HIS A 3 90.53 -42.15 -27.58
CA HIS A 3 89.30 -42.92 -27.87
C HIS A 3 88.61 -43.48 -26.61
N ALA A 4 87.26 -43.46 -26.68
CA ALA A 4 86.27 -44.18 -25.86
C ALA A 4 85.74 -43.40 -24.63
N THR A 5 84.44 -43.26 -24.35
CA THR A 5 83.23 -43.79 -24.98
C THR A 5 82.01 -42.99 -24.53
N LEU A 6 81.09 -42.82 -25.48
CA LEU A 6 79.70 -42.39 -25.39
C LEU A 6 78.86 -43.30 -24.47
N LEU A 7 77.97 -42.72 -23.64
CA LEU A 7 76.76 -43.40 -23.18
C LEU A 7 75.62 -42.37 -23.10
N LEU A 8 74.75 -42.45 -24.10
CA LEU A 8 73.51 -41.70 -24.29
C LEU A 8 72.39 -42.50 -23.60
N VAL A 9 71.74 -41.94 -22.58
CA VAL A 9 70.48 -42.50 -22.04
C VAL A 9 69.35 -41.59 -22.50
N LEU A 10 68.60 -42.07 -23.50
CA LEU A 10 67.38 -41.44 -24.00
C LEU A 10 66.20 -42.02 -23.21
N VAL A 11 65.58 -41.22 -22.34
CA VAL A 11 64.31 -41.57 -21.69
C VAL A 11 63.18 -40.94 -22.52
N ILE A 12 62.44 -41.78 -23.24
CA ILE A 12 61.19 -41.38 -23.92
C ILE A 12 60.05 -41.56 -22.90
N LEU A 13 59.53 -40.45 -22.36
CA LEU A 13 58.26 -40.45 -21.64
C LEU A 13 57.14 -40.13 -22.63
N VAL A 14 56.27 -41.10 -22.86
CA VAL A 14 55.04 -40.97 -23.63
C VAL A 14 53.99 -40.35 -22.71
N SER A 15 53.63 -39.09 -22.94
CA SER A 15 52.48 -38.46 -22.28
C SER A 15 51.21 -38.79 -23.07
N SER A 16 50.36 -39.65 -22.51
CA SER A 16 48.99 -39.84 -22.97
C SER A 16 48.17 -38.58 -22.72
N VAL A 17 47.82 -37.87 -23.78
CA VAL A 17 46.86 -36.76 -23.75
C VAL A 17 45.46 -37.36 -23.58
N VAL A 18 44.96 -37.37 -22.36
CA VAL A 18 43.54 -37.65 -22.08
C VAL A 18 42.76 -36.39 -22.44
N SER A 19 41.98 -36.47 -23.53
CA SER A 19 40.97 -35.46 -23.86
C SER A 19 39.80 -35.63 -22.90
N GLN A 20 39.65 -34.72 -21.93
CA GLN A 20 38.41 -34.63 -21.17
C GLN A 20 37.33 -34.02 -22.06
N GLN A 21 36.48 -34.86 -22.64
CA GLN A 21 35.13 -34.45 -22.99
C GLN A 21 34.38 -34.27 -21.67
N GLN A 22 34.15 -33.02 -21.25
CA GLN A 22 33.14 -32.74 -20.23
C GLN A 22 31.78 -33.10 -20.82
N GLN A 23 31.29 -34.30 -20.49
CA GLN A 23 29.87 -34.59 -20.55
C GLN A 23 29.19 -33.71 -19.49
N GLN A 24 28.42 -32.73 -19.94
CA GLN A 24 27.44 -32.05 -19.09
C GLN A 24 26.43 -33.10 -18.62
N GLN A 25 26.62 -33.56 -17.38
CA GLN A 25 25.58 -34.22 -16.61
C GLN A 25 24.54 -33.14 -16.29
N PRO A 26 23.22 -33.39 -16.44
CA PRO A 26 22.22 -32.44 -16.00
C PRO A 26 22.38 -32.30 -14.48
N ASP A 27 22.70 -31.10 -14.02
CA ASP A 27 22.67 -30.79 -12.61
C ASP A 27 21.19 -30.84 -12.18
N ASP A 28 20.83 -31.85 -11.39
CA ASP A 28 19.48 -32.07 -10.87
C ASP A 28 19.26 -31.15 -9.64
N THR A 29 19.67 -29.89 -9.74
CA THR A 29 19.32 -28.85 -8.77
C THR A 29 17.97 -28.27 -9.20
N PRO A 30 16.90 -28.38 -8.37
CA PRO A 30 15.61 -27.81 -8.73
C PRO A 30 15.79 -26.31 -8.94
N ASP A 31 15.35 -25.77 -10.08
CA ASP A 31 15.45 -24.34 -10.42
C ASP A 31 15.07 -23.48 -9.21
N ILE A 32 16.09 -22.92 -8.54
CA ILE A 32 15.95 -22.15 -7.30
C ILE A 32 15.39 -20.75 -7.62
N CYS A 33 15.31 -20.35 -8.89
CA CYS A 33 15.04 -18.99 -9.29
C CYS A 33 13.59 -18.79 -9.77
N LEU A 34 12.75 -18.23 -8.90
CA LEU A 34 11.37 -17.90 -9.20
C LEU A 34 11.28 -16.55 -9.92
N SER A 35 10.74 -16.56 -11.14
CA SER A 35 10.48 -15.33 -11.91
C SER A 35 9.34 -14.52 -11.30
N LEU A 36 9.51 -13.20 -11.24
CA LEU A 36 8.50 -12.24 -10.77
C LEU A 36 7.59 -11.69 -11.87
N ARG A 37 7.70 -12.20 -13.11
CA ARG A 37 7.00 -11.67 -14.29
C ARG A 37 5.51 -11.39 -14.09
N ASP A 38 4.82 -12.28 -13.40
CA ASP A 38 3.38 -12.21 -13.15
C ASP A 38 3.07 -11.95 -11.66
N SER A 39 4.01 -11.35 -10.91
CA SER A 39 3.81 -11.00 -9.51
C SER A 39 2.84 -9.84 -9.37
N SER A 40 1.77 -10.08 -8.62
CA SER A 40 0.83 -9.07 -8.17
C SER A 40 1.32 -8.28 -6.96
N ALA A 41 2.25 -8.84 -6.18
CA ALA A 41 2.84 -8.17 -5.02
C ALA A 41 4.03 -7.27 -5.40
N CYS A 42 4.81 -7.70 -6.40
CA CYS A 42 6.03 -7.04 -6.84
C CYS A 42 6.00 -6.65 -8.34
N PRO A 43 4.92 -6.00 -8.85
CA PRO A 43 4.79 -5.73 -10.29
C PRO A 43 5.89 -4.83 -10.86
N ALA A 44 6.49 -3.93 -10.06
CA ALA A 44 7.61 -3.11 -10.53
C ALA A 44 8.90 -3.92 -10.73
N PHE A 45 8.93 -5.15 -10.22
CA PHE A 45 10.08 -6.04 -10.26
C PHE A 45 9.90 -7.21 -11.24
N HIS A 46 8.94 -7.11 -12.16
CA HIS A 46 8.55 -8.19 -13.08
C HIS A 46 9.69 -8.75 -13.97
N GLN A 47 10.83 -8.07 -14.07
CA GLN A 47 11.98 -8.51 -14.89
C GLN A 47 12.97 -9.36 -14.09
N PHE A 48 12.74 -9.51 -12.78
CA PHE A 48 13.70 -10.08 -11.85
C PHE A 48 13.24 -11.41 -11.29
N TYR A 49 14.16 -12.02 -10.56
CA TYR A 49 14.03 -13.35 -10.00
C TYR A 49 14.32 -13.29 -8.50
N VAL A 50 13.68 -14.16 -7.73
CA VAL A 50 14.00 -14.39 -6.33
C VAL A 50 14.32 -15.86 -6.14
N SER A 51 15.20 -16.15 -5.18
CA SER A 51 15.43 -17.54 -4.81
C SER A 51 14.17 -18.14 -4.15
N THR A 52 13.97 -19.45 -4.27
CA THR A 52 12.94 -20.24 -3.58
C THR A 52 13.49 -20.92 -2.32
N GLY A 53 14.82 -20.89 -2.12
CA GLY A 53 15.53 -21.46 -0.97
C GLY A 53 15.64 -20.53 0.25
N VAL A 54 14.99 -19.36 0.22
CA VAL A 54 15.21 -18.23 1.14
C VAL A 54 14.61 -18.41 2.55
N VAL A 55 14.27 -19.63 2.95
CA VAL A 55 13.45 -19.93 4.14
C VAL A 55 14.15 -19.51 5.43
N ASP A 56 15.48 -19.66 5.52
CA ASP A 56 16.23 -19.38 6.74
C ASP A 56 16.37 -17.87 7.01
N ARG A 57 16.51 -17.05 5.97
CA ARG A 57 16.59 -15.58 6.09
C ARG A 57 15.24 -14.89 6.07
N PHE A 58 14.24 -15.53 5.46
CA PHE A 58 12.87 -15.03 5.40
C PHE A 58 11.90 -16.09 5.93
N PRO A 59 11.87 -16.30 7.26
CA PRO A 59 11.10 -17.38 7.90
C PRO A 59 9.57 -17.24 7.74
N PHE A 60 9.10 -16.12 7.17
CA PHE A 60 7.69 -15.95 6.80
C PHE A 60 7.33 -16.62 5.46
N LEU A 61 8.33 -16.99 4.65
CA LEU A 61 8.15 -17.72 3.41
C LEU A 61 7.97 -19.23 3.70
N PRO A 62 7.01 -19.90 3.05
CA PRO A 62 6.91 -21.36 3.09
C PRO A 62 8.19 -22.04 2.62
N SER A 63 8.46 -23.24 3.13
CA SER A 63 9.70 -23.97 2.85
C SER A 63 9.86 -24.49 1.41
N ASN A 64 8.80 -24.43 0.59
CA ASN A 64 8.80 -24.92 -0.78
C ASN A 64 7.87 -24.04 -1.63
N ILE A 65 8.33 -22.84 -1.98
CA ILE A 65 7.63 -21.95 -2.90
C ILE A 65 8.00 -22.36 -4.32
N THR A 66 7.00 -22.69 -5.13
CA THR A 66 7.20 -23.07 -6.54
C THR A 66 6.51 -22.11 -7.51
N THR A 67 5.68 -21.20 -7.01
CA THR A 67 4.88 -20.29 -7.84
C THR A 67 4.93 -18.87 -7.31
N VAL A 68 4.85 -17.89 -8.22
CA VAL A 68 4.84 -16.47 -7.85
C VAL A 68 3.60 -16.11 -7.03
N GLN A 69 2.48 -16.81 -7.21
CA GLN A 69 1.26 -16.60 -6.42
C GLN A 69 1.43 -17.02 -4.95
N GLN A 70 2.20 -18.08 -4.66
CA GLN A 70 2.53 -18.47 -3.29
C GLN A 70 3.46 -17.44 -2.62
N LEU A 71 4.43 -16.91 -3.37
CA LEU A 71 5.28 -15.82 -2.92
C LEU A 71 4.43 -14.58 -2.58
N ASP A 72 3.60 -14.13 -3.51
CA ASP A 72 2.71 -12.97 -3.36
C ASP A 72 1.82 -13.12 -2.13
N ALA A 73 1.18 -14.28 -1.95
CA ALA A 73 0.33 -14.54 -0.80
C ALA A 73 1.11 -14.50 0.53
N SER A 74 2.37 -14.96 0.53
CA SER A 74 3.22 -14.96 1.72
C SER A 74 3.71 -13.56 2.06
N LEU A 75 4.09 -12.77 1.05
CA LEU A 75 4.44 -11.36 1.18
C LEU A 75 3.26 -10.55 1.72
N LEU A 76 2.08 -10.68 1.10
CA LEU A 76 0.86 -10.01 1.54
C LEU A 76 0.49 -10.41 2.98
N ARG A 77 0.62 -11.68 3.35
CA ARG A 77 0.38 -12.12 4.73
C ARG A 77 1.35 -11.46 5.69
N TYR A 78 2.64 -11.40 5.34
CA TYR A 78 3.67 -10.83 6.20
C TYR A 78 3.47 -9.33 6.45
N VAL A 79 3.28 -8.53 5.39
CA VAL A 79 3.10 -7.07 5.52
C VAL A 79 1.78 -6.66 6.19
N ASN A 80 0.78 -7.55 6.21
CA ASN A 80 -0.47 -7.36 6.96
C ASN A 80 -0.45 -7.99 8.37
N SER A 81 0.69 -8.56 8.77
CA SER A 81 0.86 -9.17 10.10
C SER A 81 1.66 -8.28 11.02
N THR A 82 1.57 -8.58 12.32
CA THR A 82 2.40 -7.92 13.34
C THR A 82 3.90 -8.12 13.11
N SER A 83 4.30 -9.15 12.35
CA SER A 83 5.70 -9.55 12.16
C SER A 83 6.52 -8.58 11.30
N ASP A 84 5.89 -7.73 10.49
CA ASP A 84 6.59 -6.74 9.66
C ASP A 84 7.28 -5.68 10.53
N TYR A 85 6.52 -5.05 11.44
CA TYR A 85 7.06 -3.98 12.28
C TYR A 85 6.57 -3.99 13.73
N LEU A 86 5.32 -4.35 14.04
CA LEU A 86 4.79 -4.24 15.40
C LEU A 86 5.50 -5.14 16.42
N LEU A 87 5.75 -6.40 16.06
CA LEU A 87 6.46 -7.36 16.90
C LEU A 87 7.93 -6.93 17.10
N PRO A 88 8.70 -6.61 16.03
CA PRO A 88 10.05 -6.05 16.19
C PRO A 88 10.12 -4.79 17.07
N LEU A 89 9.10 -3.93 17.03
CA LEU A 89 9.01 -2.69 17.80
C LEU A 89 8.54 -2.90 19.25
N GLY A 90 8.20 -4.14 19.65
CA GLY A 90 7.72 -4.44 21.01
C GLY A 90 6.30 -3.92 21.29
N CYS A 91 5.47 -3.73 20.25
CA CYS A 91 4.14 -3.14 20.37
C CYS A 91 3.03 -4.11 20.82
N LEU A 92 3.32 -5.40 20.92
CA LEU A 92 2.34 -6.43 21.24
C LEU A 92 2.09 -6.54 22.75
N SER A 93 1.37 -5.57 23.30
CA SER A 93 0.78 -5.68 24.64
C SER A 93 -0.54 -6.48 24.62
N THR A 94 -1.03 -6.92 25.78
CA THR A 94 -2.26 -7.71 25.95
C THR A 94 -3.56 -7.05 25.45
N ASN A 95 -3.49 -5.80 24.97
CA ASN A 95 -4.63 -5.02 24.45
C ASN A 95 -4.57 -4.79 22.92
N TYR A 96 -3.73 -5.52 22.18
CA TYR A 96 -3.59 -5.32 20.74
C TYR A 96 -4.92 -5.55 19.99
N ASN A 97 -5.36 -4.52 19.26
CA ASN A 97 -6.52 -4.56 18.36
C ASN A 97 -6.20 -5.51 17.20
N PRO A 98 -7.09 -6.46 16.83
CA PRO A 98 -6.78 -7.53 15.88
C PRO A 98 -6.42 -7.07 14.45
N THR A 99 -6.60 -5.79 14.11
CA THR A 99 -6.29 -5.28 12.76
C THR A 99 -4.94 -4.60 12.74
N THR A 100 -3.97 -5.18 12.04
CA THR A 100 -2.66 -4.57 11.80
C THR A 100 -2.77 -3.45 10.79
N PRO A 101 -2.43 -2.20 11.16
CA PRO A 101 -2.32 -1.10 10.22
C PRO A 101 -1.32 -1.42 9.10
N TYR A 102 -1.74 -1.25 7.84
CA TYR A 102 -0.80 -1.32 6.72
C TYR A 102 0.15 -0.11 6.76
N ALA A 103 1.46 -0.37 6.66
CA ALA A 103 2.46 0.68 6.55
C ALA A 103 2.70 1.03 5.07
N ARG A 104 2.71 2.32 4.74
CA ARG A 104 2.85 2.81 3.37
C ARG A 104 4.07 2.19 2.69
N TYR A 105 3.88 1.65 1.49
CA TYR A 105 4.92 0.99 0.69
C TYR A 105 5.59 -0.26 1.31
N ALA A 106 4.92 -0.93 2.26
CA ALA A 106 5.50 -2.11 2.93
C ALA A 106 5.81 -3.24 1.95
N LEU A 107 4.96 -3.44 0.94
CA LEU A 107 5.13 -4.51 -0.04
C LEU A 107 6.34 -4.23 -0.94
N THR A 108 6.46 -3.00 -1.44
CA THR A 108 7.59 -2.55 -2.26
C THR A 108 8.91 -2.72 -1.52
N LYS A 109 8.96 -2.29 -0.25
CA LYS A 109 10.15 -2.46 0.59
C LYS A 109 10.49 -3.94 0.77
N MET A 110 9.51 -4.80 0.98
CA MET A 110 9.74 -6.24 1.14
C MET A 110 10.16 -6.91 -0.18
N CYS A 111 9.60 -6.52 -1.31
CA CYS A 111 10.03 -6.98 -2.64
C CYS A 111 11.51 -6.63 -2.88
N ALA A 112 11.89 -5.37 -2.65
CA ALA A 112 13.29 -4.95 -2.76
C ALA A 112 14.19 -5.73 -1.80
N ARG A 113 13.75 -5.97 -0.56
CA ARG A 113 14.51 -6.76 0.42
C ARG A 113 14.85 -8.15 -0.11
N LEU A 114 13.87 -8.85 -0.68
CA LEU A 114 14.04 -10.20 -1.21
C LEU A 114 14.95 -10.22 -2.42
N ILE A 115 14.74 -9.30 -3.37
CA ILE A 115 15.45 -9.29 -4.65
C ILE A 115 16.92 -8.86 -4.47
N GLN A 116 17.16 -7.89 -3.58
CA GLN A 116 18.49 -7.38 -3.25
C GLN A 116 19.24 -8.24 -2.23
N ASP A 117 18.69 -9.41 -1.85
CA ASP A 117 19.39 -10.34 -0.99
C ASP A 117 20.61 -10.92 -1.72
N ALA A 118 21.79 -10.69 -1.14
CA ALA A 118 23.06 -10.93 -1.82
C ALA A 118 23.46 -12.40 -1.91
N GLU A 119 22.99 -13.25 -0.99
CA GLU A 119 23.43 -14.64 -0.94
C GLU A 119 22.48 -15.57 -1.71
N ASP A 120 21.19 -15.24 -1.81
CA ASP A 120 20.20 -16.12 -2.45
C ASP A 120 19.64 -15.53 -3.76
N SER A 121 19.13 -14.29 -3.77
CA SER A 121 18.37 -13.77 -4.92
C SER A 121 19.23 -13.06 -5.97
N LEU A 122 20.29 -12.34 -5.59
CA LEU A 122 21.20 -11.74 -6.58
C LEU A 122 21.86 -12.78 -7.53
N PRO A 123 22.25 -13.99 -7.07
CA PRO A 123 22.69 -15.07 -7.97
C PRO A 123 21.67 -15.39 -9.07
N CYS A 124 20.38 -15.52 -8.72
CA CYS A 124 19.32 -15.78 -9.70
C CYS A 124 19.24 -14.70 -10.79
N ASN A 125 19.38 -13.44 -10.40
CA ASN A 125 19.35 -12.34 -11.36
C ASN A 125 20.60 -12.31 -12.25
N THR A 126 21.76 -12.60 -11.66
CA THR A 126 23.05 -12.64 -12.38
C THR A 126 23.06 -13.77 -13.43
N GLU A 127 22.54 -14.95 -13.09
CA GLU A 127 22.38 -16.08 -14.01
C GLU A 127 21.51 -15.74 -15.23
N HIS A 128 20.47 -14.91 -15.01
CA HIS A 128 19.59 -14.40 -16.06
C HIS A 128 20.10 -13.11 -16.73
N ASN A 129 21.33 -12.67 -16.45
CA ASN A 129 21.94 -11.46 -17.01
C ASN A 129 21.12 -10.17 -16.77
N VAL A 130 20.45 -10.08 -15.63
CA VAL A 130 19.71 -8.90 -15.19
C VAL A 130 20.29 -8.37 -13.87
N VAL A 131 20.33 -7.05 -13.72
CA VAL A 131 20.79 -6.40 -12.47
C VAL A 131 19.59 -5.69 -11.85
N PRO A 132 19.09 -6.14 -10.70
CA PRO A 132 17.93 -5.51 -10.09
C PRO A 132 18.32 -4.13 -9.55
N PRO A 133 17.55 -3.07 -9.87
CA PRO A 133 17.74 -1.77 -9.26
C PRO A 133 17.38 -1.82 -7.77
N PRO A 134 18.07 -1.02 -6.93
CA PRO A 134 17.71 -0.85 -5.54
C PRO A 134 16.37 -0.11 -5.39
N LEU A 135 15.81 -0.15 -4.18
CA LEU A 135 14.70 0.72 -3.79
C LEU A 135 15.21 2.16 -3.67
N CYS A 136 14.39 3.13 -4.05
CA CYS A 136 14.71 4.53 -3.80
C CYS A 136 14.76 4.80 -2.28
N GLN A 137 15.77 5.52 -1.82
CA GLN A 137 15.93 5.92 -0.42
C GLN A 137 14.67 6.60 0.13
N ALA A 138 14.08 7.49 -0.67
CA ALA A 138 12.84 8.18 -0.31
C ALA A 138 11.68 7.20 -0.06
N THR A 139 11.58 6.10 -0.81
CA THR A 139 10.54 5.09 -0.62
C THR A 139 10.76 4.30 0.67
N CYS A 140 12.00 3.94 0.99
CA CYS A 140 12.33 3.31 2.27
C CYS A 140 11.96 4.23 3.44
N MET A 141 12.32 5.51 3.33
CA MET A 141 12.00 6.52 4.35
C MET A 141 10.50 6.78 4.48
N ASP A 142 9.73 6.74 3.38
CA ASP A 142 8.27 6.85 3.41
C ASP A 142 7.62 5.71 4.22
N TRP A 143 8.14 4.49 4.11
CA TRP A 143 7.71 3.37 4.95
C TRP A 143 8.07 3.59 6.42
N VAL A 144 9.31 4.02 6.73
CA VAL A 144 9.74 4.31 8.11
C VAL A 144 8.87 5.42 8.74
N ASN A 145 8.57 6.47 7.98
CA ASN A 145 7.69 7.55 8.41
C ASN A 145 6.27 7.03 8.68
N SER A 146 5.74 6.17 7.82
CA SER A 146 4.43 5.54 8.04
C SER A 146 4.40 4.70 9.33
N VAL A 147 5.42 3.85 9.54
CA VAL A 147 5.53 3.04 10.76
C VAL A 147 5.64 3.94 12.00
N THR A 148 6.42 5.02 11.92
CA THR A 148 6.58 6.00 13.01
C THR A 148 5.25 6.65 13.37
N VAL A 149 4.48 7.12 12.38
CA VAL A 149 3.17 7.74 12.60
C VAL A 149 2.18 6.74 13.19
N ILE A 150 2.10 5.52 12.64
CA ILE A 150 1.22 4.46 13.14
C ILE A 150 1.53 4.13 14.59
N THR A 151 2.80 3.90 14.91
CA THR A 151 3.24 3.46 16.24
C THR A 151 3.41 4.58 17.25
N SER A 152 3.29 5.85 16.83
CA SER A 152 3.18 6.99 17.74
C SER A 152 1.87 6.98 18.56
N GLN A 153 0.83 6.32 18.03
CA GLN A 153 -0.47 6.23 18.68
C GLN A 153 -0.38 5.29 19.90
N PRO A 154 -0.65 5.76 21.13
CA PRO A 154 -0.55 4.91 22.33
C PRO A 154 -1.46 3.68 22.32
N ARG A 155 -2.53 3.71 21.52
CA ARG A 155 -3.44 2.57 21.31
C ARG A 155 -2.85 1.47 20.42
N VAL A 156 -1.88 1.81 19.58
CA VAL A 156 -1.19 0.87 18.68
C VAL A 156 0.10 0.39 19.33
N CYS A 157 0.88 1.32 19.89
CA CYS A 157 2.14 1.00 20.53
C CYS A 157 2.42 2.00 21.66
N SER A 158 2.56 1.49 22.89
CA SER A 158 3.10 2.29 23.98
C SER A 158 4.55 2.65 23.70
N ASP A 159 4.94 3.87 24.04
CA ASP A 159 6.33 4.28 23.91
C ASP A 159 7.23 3.41 24.79
N ASN A 160 8.32 2.93 24.20
CA ASN A 160 9.26 2.04 24.86
C ASN A 160 10.63 2.12 24.14
N SER A 161 11.70 1.74 24.85
CA SER A 161 13.06 1.81 24.31
C SER A 161 13.28 0.92 23.09
N GLN A 162 12.60 -0.23 23.01
CA GLN A 162 12.68 -1.13 21.87
C GLN A 162 12.08 -0.50 20.61
N ARG A 163 10.93 0.16 20.70
CA ARG A 163 10.31 0.92 19.60
C ARG A 163 11.28 1.95 19.05
N THR A 164 11.86 2.77 19.92
CA THR A 164 12.81 3.83 19.53
C THR A 164 14.07 3.24 18.88
N ALA A 165 14.63 2.17 19.44
CA ALA A 165 15.79 1.50 18.87
C ALA A 165 15.50 0.86 17.49
N ALA A 166 14.33 0.22 17.34
CA ALA A 166 13.93 -0.42 16.08
C ALA A 166 13.69 0.61 14.97
N LEU A 167 13.03 1.73 15.27
CA LEU A 167 12.84 2.84 14.32
C LEU A 167 14.18 3.47 13.88
N ALA A 168 15.12 3.64 14.81
CA ALA A 168 16.47 4.11 14.49
C ALA A 168 17.24 3.12 13.59
N ASN A 169 17.08 1.81 13.85
CA ASN A 169 17.65 0.77 13.01
C ASN A 169 17.06 0.80 11.60
N TYR A 170 15.73 0.85 11.45
CA TYR A 170 15.08 0.96 10.15
C TYR A 170 15.53 2.20 9.37
N THR A 171 15.64 3.35 10.05
CA THR A 171 16.21 4.57 9.44
C THR A 171 17.62 4.30 8.94
N THR A 172 18.49 3.73 9.77
CA THR A 172 19.88 3.40 9.41
C THR A 172 19.95 2.46 8.21
N GLN A 173 19.07 1.47 8.12
CA GLN A 173 18.99 0.57 6.96
C GLN A 173 18.64 1.33 5.68
N CYS A 174 17.66 2.24 5.72
CA CYS A 174 17.32 3.08 4.58
C CYS A 174 18.48 3.99 4.13
N LEU A 175 19.36 4.40 5.05
CA LEU A 175 20.49 5.27 4.73
C LEU A 175 21.73 4.51 4.23
N SER A 176 21.96 3.29 4.72
CA SER A 176 23.25 2.61 4.56
C SER A 176 23.21 1.32 3.76
N TRP A 177 22.05 0.64 3.67
CA TRP A 177 21.97 -0.61 2.92
C TRP A 177 21.75 -0.34 1.44
N GLN A 178 22.62 -0.90 0.61
CA GLN A 178 22.68 -0.67 -0.84
C GLN A 178 21.37 -1.03 -1.57
N GLY A 179 20.62 -2.00 -1.04
CA GLY A 179 19.31 -2.37 -1.59
C GLY A 179 18.21 -1.33 -1.37
N TYR A 180 18.42 -0.32 -0.50
CA TYR A 180 17.43 0.69 -0.14
C TYR A 180 17.85 2.14 -0.35
N ASN A 181 19.14 2.45 -0.48
CA ASN A 181 19.65 3.81 -0.28
C ASN A 181 19.98 4.56 -1.58
N ALA A 182 19.41 4.16 -2.71
CA ALA A 182 19.67 4.82 -3.99
C ALA A 182 18.95 6.16 -4.13
N SER A 183 19.61 7.11 -4.79
CA SER A 183 19.01 8.39 -5.20
C SER A 183 18.00 8.17 -6.33
N THR A 184 17.08 9.11 -6.50
CA THR A 184 16.16 9.12 -7.66
C THR A 184 16.88 9.20 -8.99
N ASP A 185 18.09 9.77 -9.01
CA ASP A 185 18.93 9.86 -10.21
C ASP A 185 19.61 8.51 -10.56
N ASP A 186 19.60 7.54 -9.64
CA ASP A 186 20.29 6.24 -9.77
C ASP A 186 19.40 5.13 -10.36
N ASN A 187 18.30 5.48 -11.04
CA ASN A 187 17.37 4.52 -11.65
C ASN A 187 16.83 3.48 -10.63
N CYS A 188 16.37 3.94 -9.47
CA CYS A 188 15.80 3.12 -8.40
C CYS A 188 14.29 2.87 -8.56
N ILE A 189 13.77 1.84 -7.89
CA ILE A 189 12.33 1.57 -7.84
C ILE A 189 11.66 2.46 -6.78
N SER A 190 10.69 3.27 -7.22
CA SER A 190 9.85 4.05 -6.32
C SER A 190 8.70 3.22 -5.75
N GLY A 191 8.20 3.60 -4.58
CA GLY A 191 7.03 2.97 -3.95
C GLY A 191 5.80 3.01 -4.85
N PHE A 192 5.56 4.16 -5.48
CA PHE A 192 4.43 4.35 -6.39
C PHE A 192 4.48 3.44 -7.62
N ALA A 193 5.68 3.10 -8.11
CA ALA A 193 5.82 2.21 -9.26
C ALA A 193 5.32 0.79 -8.96
N ASN A 194 5.43 0.33 -7.71
CA ASN A 194 5.02 -1.02 -7.30
C ASN A 194 3.66 -1.05 -6.61
N GLU A 195 3.33 0.00 -5.86
CA GLU A 195 2.07 0.15 -5.10
C GLU A 195 1.39 1.47 -5.45
N PRO A 196 0.84 1.61 -6.67
CA PRO A 196 0.20 2.85 -7.12
C PRO A 196 -1.11 3.15 -6.37
N ASP A 197 -1.80 2.11 -5.90
CA ASP A 197 -3.12 2.23 -5.28
C ASP A 197 -3.07 3.03 -3.98
N ASN A 198 -3.93 4.05 -3.91
CA ASN A 198 -4.06 4.94 -2.76
C ASN A 198 -2.71 5.46 -2.24
N CYS A 199 -1.78 5.77 -3.15
CA CYS A 199 -0.43 6.23 -2.81
C CYS A 199 0.33 5.30 -1.83
N GLY A 200 0.20 3.98 -2.03
CA GLY A 200 0.90 2.98 -1.23
C GLY A 200 0.22 2.63 0.09
N PHE A 201 -1.00 3.10 0.34
CA PHE A 201 -1.81 2.71 1.50
C PHE A 201 -2.76 1.53 1.21
N ARG A 202 -2.72 0.98 0.00
CA ARG A 202 -3.57 -0.12 -0.46
C ARG A 202 -5.05 0.17 -0.22
N ASP A 203 -5.73 -0.56 0.63
CA ASP A 203 -7.16 -0.43 0.93
C ASP A 203 -7.47 0.61 2.03
N ASP A 204 -6.46 1.19 2.69
CA ASP A 204 -6.64 2.22 3.71
C ASP A 204 -6.78 3.63 3.10
N ILE A 205 -7.91 3.85 2.41
CA ILE A 205 -8.28 5.14 1.80
C ILE A 205 -8.28 6.27 2.84
N THR A 206 -8.67 5.97 4.09
CA THR A 206 -8.72 6.98 5.15
C THR A 206 -7.33 7.52 5.46
N ARG A 207 -6.35 6.63 5.67
CA ARG A 207 -4.95 7.05 5.87
C ARG A 207 -4.35 7.68 4.62
N ALA A 208 -4.66 7.16 3.44
CA ALA A 208 -4.22 7.76 2.18
C ALA A 208 -4.65 9.23 2.08
N CYS A 209 -5.90 9.51 2.45
CA CYS A 209 -6.43 10.86 2.43
C CYS A 209 -5.83 11.76 3.50
N GLN A 210 -5.69 11.26 4.73
CA GLN A 210 -4.99 12.00 5.78
C GLN A 210 -3.56 12.35 5.36
N PHE A 211 -2.87 11.44 4.69
CA PHE A 211 -1.53 11.69 4.17
C PHE A 211 -1.55 12.76 3.07
N CYS A 212 -2.41 12.61 2.05
CA CYS A 212 -2.45 13.48 0.88
C CYS A 212 -3.02 14.89 1.15
N GLN A 213 -3.81 15.08 2.20
CA GLN A 213 -4.29 16.41 2.62
C GLN A 213 -3.22 17.21 3.36
N ASN A 214 -2.30 16.52 4.05
CA ASN A 214 -1.27 17.14 4.90
C ASN A 214 0.09 17.30 4.21
N THR A 215 0.21 16.88 2.94
CA THR A 215 1.47 16.90 2.19
C THR A 215 1.43 17.90 1.05
N THR A 216 2.45 18.77 1.00
CA THR A 216 2.64 19.79 -0.05
C THR A 216 3.88 19.51 -0.91
N SER A 217 4.51 18.34 -0.77
CA SER A 217 5.78 18.03 -1.45
C SER A 217 5.56 17.54 -2.89
N ALA A 218 6.43 17.93 -3.82
CA ALA A 218 6.40 17.44 -5.20
C ALA A 218 6.58 15.90 -5.31
N ALA A 219 7.23 15.26 -4.34
CA ALA A 219 7.36 13.80 -4.28
C ALA A 219 6.05 13.09 -3.90
N SER A 220 5.18 13.76 -3.11
CA SER A 220 3.83 13.27 -2.79
C SER A 220 2.80 13.70 -3.84
N SER A 221 3.05 14.77 -4.61
CA SER A 221 2.10 15.25 -5.61
C SER A 221 1.78 14.24 -6.69
N ASN A 222 2.75 13.43 -7.13
CA ASN A 222 2.54 12.49 -8.23
C ASN A 222 1.59 11.34 -7.85
N CYS A 223 1.66 10.82 -6.62
CA CYS A 223 0.74 9.76 -6.17
C CYS A 223 -0.59 10.35 -5.66
N CYS A 224 -0.56 11.49 -4.97
CA CYS A 224 -1.75 12.07 -4.31
C CYS A 224 -2.78 12.62 -5.31
N GLN A 225 -2.37 12.91 -6.54
CA GLN A 225 -3.29 13.27 -7.64
C GLN A 225 -4.31 12.17 -7.95
N LEU A 226 -3.98 10.91 -7.66
CA LEU A 226 -4.86 9.77 -7.91
C LEU A 226 -5.67 9.35 -6.68
N VAL A 227 -5.36 9.90 -5.50
CA VAL A 227 -6.07 9.59 -4.26
C VAL A 227 -7.36 10.41 -4.21
N THR A 228 -8.48 9.73 -4.37
CA THR A 228 -9.80 10.37 -4.30
C THR A 228 -10.25 10.50 -2.84
N CYS A 229 -10.12 11.70 -2.31
CA CYS A 229 -10.59 12.04 -0.96
C CYS A 229 -12.01 12.57 -1.00
N GLY A 230 -12.94 11.66 -1.28
CA GLY A 230 -14.36 11.93 -1.34
C GLY A 230 -15.13 10.65 -1.09
N HIS A 231 -15.78 10.59 0.07
CA HIS A 231 -16.77 9.62 0.53
C HIS A 231 -16.41 8.14 0.34
N GLY A 232 -16.04 7.49 1.45
CA GLY A 232 -15.69 6.07 1.43
C GLY A 232 -16.88 5.23 0.98
N LEU A 233 -16.62 4.15 0.24
CA LEU A 233 -17.59 3.08 0.05
C LEU A 233 -18.11 2.66 1.43
N GLY A 234 -19.43 2.62 1.61
CA GLY A 234 -20.06 2.35 2.91
C GLY A 234 -20.46 3.59 3.72
N ASP A 235 -20.09 4.80 3.31
CA ASP A 235 -20.54 6.02 3.99
C ASP A 235 -22.06 6.18 3.92
N VAL A 236 -22.66 6.66 5.01
CA VAL A 236 -24.10 6.97 5.04
C VAL A 236 -24.33 8.42 4.68
N ILE A 237 -25.13 8.62 3.64
CA ILE A 237 -25.61 9.90 3.18
C ILE A 237 -27.06 10.06 3.65
N MET A 238 -27.34 11.17 4.30
CA MET A 238 -28.70 11.65 4.45
C MET A 238 -29.12 12.31 3.14
N LEU A 239 -30.02 11.66 2.41
CA LEU A 239 -30.56 12.22 1.18
C LEU A 239 -31.54 13.34 1.55
N ALA A 240 -31.21 14.57 1.16
CA ALA A 240 -32.01 15.76 1.47
C ALA A 240 -32.98 16.10 0.35
N LEU A 241 -32.53 16.07 -0.91
CA LEU A 241 -33.36 16.43 -2.06
C LEU A 241 -32.90 15.69 -3.33
N PRO A 242 -33.70 14.76 -3.88
CA PRO A 242 -33.42 14.18 -5.20
C PRO A 242 -33.80 15.15 -6.32
N PHE A 243 -33.14 15.02 -7.47
CA PHE A 243 -33.41 15.73 -8.72
C PHE A 243 -33.82 14.73 -9.81
N ASP A 244 -34.58 15.19 -10.81
CA ASP A 244 -35.13 14.34 -11.87
C ASP A 244 -34.09 13.90 -12.92
N ASP A 245 -32.85 14.39 -12.83
CA ASP A 245 -31.74 14.08 -13.73
C ASP A 245 -30.79 12.98 -13.18
N GLY A 246 -31.21 12.29 -12.13
CA GLY A 246 -30.45 11.22 -11.49
C GLY A 246 -29.44 11.70 -10.45
N TRP A 247 -29.49 12.97 -10.04
CA TRP A 247 -28.70 13.53 -8.95
C TRP A 247 -29.52 13.73 -7.68
N ALA A 248 -28.85 13.93 -6.55
CA ALA A 248 -29.46 14.33 -5.29
C ALA A 248 -28.52 15.24 -4.50
N LEU A 249 -29.09 16.14 -3.71
CA LEU A 249 -28.41 16.86 -2.63
C LEU A 249 -28.51 16.06 -1.34
N GLY A 250 -27.42 16.00 -0.58
CA GLY A 250 -27.44 15.39 0.73
C GLY A 250 -26.24 15.74 1.58
N VAL A 251 -26.19 15.09 2.74
CA VAL A 251 -25.13 15.30 3.74
C VAL A 251 -24.50 13.96 4.05
N ASN A 252 -23.20 13.84 3.87
CA ASN A 252 -22.47 12.68 4.35
C ASN A 252 -22.41 12.75 5.88
N LEU A 253 -22.92 11.74 6.57
CA LEU A 253 -23.02 11.72 8.02
C LEU A 253 -21.70 11.37 8.71
N SER A 254 -20.76 10.75 7.99
CA SER A 254 -19.40 10.50 8.46
C SER A 254 -18.56 11.78 8.47
N THR A 255 -18.77 12.68 7.49
CA THR A 255 -17.91 13.86 7.30
C THR A 255 -18.60 15.20 7.57
N GLY A 256 -19.94 15.24 7.64
CA GLY A 256 -20.75 16.46 7.76
C GLY A 256 -20.80 17.31 6.50
N LEU A 257 -20.14 16.90 5.41
CA LEU A 257 -20.09 17.64 4.16
C LEU A 257 -21.43 17.55 3.42
N LYS A 258 -21.86 18.68 2.87
CA LYS A 258 -23.09 18.82 2.07
C LYS A 258 -22.71 18.98 0.60
N GLY A 259 -23.40 18.29 -0.29
CA GLY A 259 -23.10 18.35 -1.73
C GLY A 259 -24.10 17.61 -2.59
N ALA A 260 -23.97 17.77 -3.90
CA ALA A 260 -24.73 17.01 -4.89
C ALA A 260 -23.98 15.72 -5.26
N PHE A 261 -24.70 14.62 -5.43
CA PHE A 261 -24.15 13.31 -5.80
C PHE A 261 -25.14 12.55 -6.71
N PRO A 262 -24.65 11.69 -7.61
CA PRO A 262 -25.53 10.90 -8.47
C PRO A 262 -26.14 9.73 -7.70
N LEU A 263 -27.44 9.52 -7.87
CA LEU A 263 -28.22 8.48 -7.20
C LEU A 263 -27.73 7.05 -7.51
N VAL A 264 -27.08 6.86 -8.67
CA VAL A 264 -26.50 5.56 -9.06
C VAL A 264 -25.39 5.09 -8.12
N CYS A 265 -24.75 6.01 -7.39
CA CYS A 265 -23.65 5.70 -6.51
C CYS A 265 -24.07 5.40 -5.08
N VAL A 266 -25.36 5.41 -4.78
CA VAL A 266 -25.91 5.13 -3.47
C VAL A 266 -27.00 4.07 -3.53
N SER A 267 -27.22 3.34 -2.43
CA SER A 267 -28.35 2.43 -2.26
C SER A 267 -29.07 2.68 -0.93
N PRO A 268 -30.37 2.38 -0.79
CA PRO A 268 -31.07 2.56 0.46
C PRO A 268 -30.40 1.75 1.57
N THR A 269 -30.17 2.38 2.72
CA THR A 269 -29.61 1.70 3.88
C THR A 269 -30.65 0.74 4.48
N THR A 270 -30.24 -0.45 4.91
CA THR A 270 -31.13 -1.43 5.54
C THR A 270 -31.53 -1.00 6.97
N LEU A 271 -32.76 -1.34 7.38
CA LEU A 271 -33.33 -0.95 8.68
C LEU A 271 -32.46 -1.38 9.88
N SER A 272 -31.76 -2.50 9.78
CA SER A 272 -30.83 -2.99 10.82
C SER A 272 -29.67 -2.04 11.11
N PHE A 273 -29.23 -1.28 10.09
CA PHE A 273 -28.16 -0.29 10.24
C PHE A 273 -28.67 1.01 10.90
N MET A 274 -29.93 1.38 10.66
CA MET A 274 -30.56 2.55 11.28
C MET A 274 -30.73 2.40 12.79
N GLU A 275 -31.15 1.22 13.27
CA GLU A 275 -31.25 0.92 14.70
C GLU A 275 -29.88 1.01 15.40
N GLN A 276 -28.82 0.55 14.72
CA GLN A 276 -27.46 0.64 15.22
C GLN A 276 -26.95 2.09 15.28
N TRP A 277 -27.32 2.93 14.32
CA TRP A 277 -26.92 4.35 14.31
C TRP A 277 -27.68 5.20 15.33
N GLN A 278 -28.98 4.96 15.54
CA GLN A 278 -29.78 5.61 16.60
C GLN A 278 -29.21 5.33 18.00
N SER A 279 -28.66 4.13 18.23
CA SER A 279 -27.98 3.80 19.48
C SER A 279 -26.65 4.55 19.69
N ARG A 280 -25.98 4.97 18.60
CA ARG A 280 -24.70 5.71 18.64
C ARG A 280 -24.89 7.22 18.74
N SER A 281 -25.98 7.75 18.17
CA SER A 281 -26.28 9.19 18.13
C SER A 281 -27.00 9.71 19.38
N SER A 282 -27.63 8.84 20.17
CA SER A 282 -28.21 9.18 21.49
C SER A 282 -27.17 9.57 22.57
N LYS A 283 -25.87 9.57 22.23
CA LYS A 283 -24.78 10.13 23.06
C LYS A 283 -24.34 11.54 22.66
N LEU A 284 -24.90 12.13 21.60
CA LEU A 284 -24.66 13.54 21.26
C LEU A 284 -25.85 14.38 21.73
N THR A 285 -25.71 15.01 22.89
CA THR A 285 -26.66 16.02 23.39
C THR A 285 -26.59 17.25 22.48
N LEU A 286 -27.63 17.45 21.66
CA LEU A 286 -27.89 18.75 21.05
C LEU A 286 -28.41 19.72 22.13
N PRO A 287 -27.95 20.98 22.16
CA PRO A 287 -28.46 21.96 23.10
C PRO A 287 -29.94 22.22 22.82
N SER A 288 -30.74 22.17 23.90
CA SER A 288 -32.17 22.37 23.89
C SER A 288 -32.55 23.76 23.41
N THR A 289 -33.57 23.77 22.56
CA THR A 289 -34.37 24.89 22.08
C THR A 289 -34.62 25.97 23.13
N ASN A 290 -34.38 27.23 22.76
CA ASN A 290 -35.18 28.36 23.22
C ASN A 290 -35.32 29.39 22.08
N THR A 291 -36.59 29.66 21.74
CA THR A 291 -37.13 30.82 21.00
C THR A 291 -36.61 31.08 19.59
N ILE A 292 -37.36 30.58 18.60
CA ILE A 292 -37.43 31.17 17.25
C ILE A 292 -38.37 32.38 17.36
N ASP A 293 -37.82 33.59 17.31
CA ASP A 293 -38.57 34.78 16.94
C ASP A 293 -38.66 34.83 15.41
N THR A 294 -39.85 35.13 14.93
CA THR A 294 -40.27 34.92 13.54
C THR A 294 -40.11 36.23 12.78
N THR A 295 -38.99 36.44 12.09
CA THR A 295 -38.90 37.34 10.91
C THR A 295 -37.51 37.28 10.28
N ILE A 296 -37.39 36.59 9.14
CA ILE A 296 -36.34 36.88 8.16
C ILE A 296 -37.05 37.24 6.85
N THR A 297 -37.06 38.53 6.56
CA THR A 297 -37.47 39.12 5.29
C THR A 297 -36.49 38.73 4.19
N ALA A 298 -37.02 38.62 2.96
CA ALA A 298 -36.25 38.36 1.74
C ALA A 298 -35.29 39.53 1.44
N ALA A 299 -34.09 39.51 2.00
CA ALA A 299 -33.01 40.44 1.64
C ALA A 299 -31.59 39.86 1.72
N ASP A 300 -31.32 38.77 2.45
CA ASP A 300 -29.94 38.32 2.70
C ASP A 300 -29.46 37.11 1.87
N VAL A 301 -29.80 37.06 0.58
CA VAL A 301 -29.16 36.14 -0.37
C VAL A 301 -28.33 36.93 -1.37
N SER A 302 -27.14 37.34 -0.92
CA SER A 302 -26.11 37.94 -1.78
C SER A 302 -24.72 37.58 -1.25
N SER A 303 -24.32 36.31 -1.40
CA SER A 303 -22.96 35.90 -1.83
C SER A 303 -22.75 34.40 -1.56
N SER A 304 -23.08 33.56 -2.53
CA SER A 304 -22.50 32.23 -2.64
C SER A 304 -22.35 31.90 -4.11
N SER A 305 -21.11 31.86 -4.56
CA SER A 305 -20.69 31.57 -5.93
C SER A 305 -20.84 30.06 -6.21
N ILE A 306 -22.08 29.63 -6.41
CA ILE A 306 -22.40 28.32 -6.98
C ILE A 306 -22.60 28.53 -8.50
N PRO A 307 -21.85 27.84 -9.38
CA PRO A 307 -22.10 27.92 -10.82
C PRO A 307 -23.53 27.47 -11.14
N LYS A 308 -24.34 28.39 -11.69
CA LYS A 308 -25.69 28.09 -12.14
C LYS A 308 -25.64 27.22 -13.41
N ARG A 309 -25.88 25.91 -13.29
CA ARG A 309 -26.43 25.13 -14.41
C ARG A 309 -27.95 25.26 -14.42
N MET A 310 -28.51 25.49 -15.60
CA MET A 310 -29.94 25.63 -15.82
C MET A 310 -30.64 24.29 -15.58
N ALA A 311 -31.25 24.12 -14.40
CA ALA A 311 -32.32 23.16 -14.21
C ALA A 311 -33.64 23.90 -14.42
N SER A 312 -34.43 23.47 -15.41
CA SER A 312 -35.77 23.97 -15.67
C SER A 312 -36.66 23.71 -14.45
N LYS A 313 -37.08 24.78 -13.77
CA LYS A 313 -38.10 24.72 -12.72
C LYS A 313 -39.43 24.27 -13.31
N SER A 314 -39.82 23.02 -13.08
CA SER A 314 -41.23 22.64 -13.04
C SER A 314 -41.67 22.72 -11.58
N SER A 315 -42.41 23.77 -11.24
CA SER A 315 -42.97 23.95 -9.91
C SER A 315 -44.27 23.16 -9.81
N LYS A 316 -44.24 22.05 -9.08
CA LYS A 316 -45.44 21.47 -8.47
C LYS A 316 -45.30 21.64 -6.96
N SER A 317 -46.19 22.47 -6.40
CA SER A 317 -46.36 22.65 -4.97
C SER A 317 -46.85 21.35 -4.35
N THR A 318 -46.00 20.69 -3.56
CA THR A 318 -46.42 19.63 -2.65
C THR A 318 -46.33 20.15 -1.23
N SER A 319 -47.42 19.99 -0.50
CA SER A 319 -47.62 20.49 0.86
C SER A 319 -46.58 19.97 1.84
N SER A 320 -46.17 20.85 2.74
CA SER A 320 -45.40 20.61 3.95
C SER A 320 -46.08 19.55 4.83
N SER A 321 -45.67 18.29 4.73
CA SER A 321 -45.83 17.29 5.82
C SER A 321 -45.13 15.94 5.61
N ASP A 322 -44.37 15.66 4.55
CA ASP A 322 -43.70 14.35 4.39
C ASP A 322 -42.28 14.49 3.76
N PHE A 323 -41.32 15.04 4.51
CA PHE A 323 -39.91 14.76 4.24
C PHE A 323 -39.52 13.51 5.03
N ILE A 324 -39.68 12.35 4.42
CA ILE A 324 -39.01 11.13 4.91
C ILE A 324 -37.53 11.31 4.57
N SER A 325 -36.72 11.74 5.54
CA SER A 325 -35.26 11.68 5.42
C SER A 325 -34.85 10.22 5.27
N LEU A 326 -34.47 9.82 4.05
CA LEU A 326 -33.99 8.47 3.78
C LEU A 326 -32.46 8.44 3.91
N PHE A 327 -31.96 7.41 4.59
CA PHE A 327 -30.53 7.15 4.72
C PHE A 327 -30.09 6.20 3.59
N TRP A 328 -28.99 6.56 2.93
CA TRP A 328 -28.45 5.81 1.80
C TRP A 328 -26.97 5.55 2.02
N THR A 329 -26.49 4.40 1.55
CA THR A 329 -25.09 4.00 1.66
C THR A 329 -24.41 4.17 0.31
N VAL A 330 -23.23 4.80 0.30
CA VAL A 330 -22.38 4.93 -0.89
C VAL A 330 -21.91 3.54 -1.32
N ILE A 331 -22.31 3.09 -2.50
CA ILE A 331 -21.98 1.77 -3.06
C ILE A 331 -20.93 1.85 -4.17
N THR A 332 -20.70 3.03 -4.74
CA THR A 332 -19.63 3.30 -5.72
C THR A 332 -19.10 4.72 -5.52
N HIS A 333 -17.91 5.03 -6.05
CA HIS A 333 -17.30 6.36 -5.91
C HIS A 333 -18.23 7.51 -6.29
N LEU A 334 -18.34 8.52 -5.41
CA LEU A 334 -19.07 9.76 -5.70
C LEU A 334 -18.17 10.70 -6.54
N PRO A 335 -18.60 11.16 -7.72
CA PRO A 335 -17.88 12.18 -8.47
C PRO A 335 -17.90 13.51 -7.71
N LEU A 336 -16.76 14.21 -7.70
CA LEU A 336 -16.62 15.55 -7.11
C LEU A 336 -17.51 16.55 -7.89
N SER A 337 -18.32 17.33 -7.18
CA SER A 337 -19.10 18.48 -7.70
C SER A 337 -19.07 19.63 -6.71
#